data_AF-A0A0L6J5L9-F1
#
_entry.id   AF-A0A0L6J5L9-F1
#
_cell.length_a   1.000
_cell.length_b   1.000
_cell.length_c   1.000
_cell.angle_alpha   90.00
_cell.angle_beta   90.00
_cell.angle_gamma   90.00
#
_symmetry.space_group_name_H-M   'P 1'
#
loop_
_entity.id
_entity.type
_entity.pdbx_description
1 polymer ?
#
loop_
_entity_poly.entity_id
_entity_poly.type
_entity_poly.pdbx_seq_one_letter_code
_entity_poly.pdbx_strand_id
1 'polypeptide(L)'
;MLPNMETAAAPLDFDLFRKLLARSRSVLHGGGADPERDLARKKAEELAADARLSFEAVVDLAEGRSRQKEPEQQPRQKANGWFSDFMSDIFKERECASRHPFSEHAMEWALREALVDYDITGLGLFSEAVPDAAMTLIRTAIPWPRTLRAAVDEIATWDRLNSERDKIAKGYQLGDAALLRRLMLRDHVLQDGVASVGDAVARAWWLLNRGKNECISESEVRDGQKTVLADLERMAERVRALTLENRALEEKLATAINKPIRRTNGAKRTAVEAVLREPGADSLSLREIAERAGVSPETVRAVRGARN
;
A
#
# COMPACT_ATOMS: atom_id res chain seq x y z
N MET A 1 -59.71 40.70 -34.76
CA MET A 1 -58.30 41.13 -34.96
C MET A 1 -57.68 41.38 -33.60
N LEU A 2 -56.87 40.44 -33.12
CA LEU A 2 -55.92 40.63 -32.02
C LEU A 2 -54.55 40.17 -32.55
N PRO A 3 -53.46 40.87 -32.22
CA PRO A 3 -52.17 40.68 -32.87
C PRO A 3 -51.45 39.44 -32.30
N ASN A 4 -50.89 38.61 -33.19
CA ASN A 4 -49.92 37.59 -32.83
C ASN A 4 -48.68 38.28 -32.27
N MET A 5 -48.48 38.20 -30.96
CA MET A 5 -47.18 38.48 -30.35
C MET A 5 -46.29 37.27 -30.60
N GLU A 6 -45.43 37.35 -31.62
CA GLU A 6 -44.29 36.46 -31.76
C GLU A 6 -43.32 36.71 -30.60
N THR A 7 -43.43 35.88 -29.56
CA THR A 7 -42.42 35.79 -28.51
C THR A 7 -41.12 35.28 -29.13
N ALA A 8 -40.11 36.16 -29.20
CA ALA A 8 -38.76 35.80 -29.62
C ALA A 8 -38.22 34.65 -28.76
N ALA A 9 -37.66 33.62 -29.40
CA ALA A 9 -37.09 32.47 -28.71
C ALA A 9 -35.92 32.93 -27.81
N ALA A 10 -35.86 32.40 -26.58
CA ALA A 10 -34.77 32.71 -25.68
C ALA A 10 -33.45 32.10 -26.21
N PRO A 11 -32.31 32.82 -26.13
CA PRO A 11 -31.02 32.27 -26.51
C PRO A 11 -30.66 31.09 -25.59
N LEU A 12 -30.31 29.95 -26.18
CA LEU A 12 -29.96 28.73 -25.45
C LEU A 12 -28.61 28.89 -24.72
N ASP A 13 -28.61 28.67 -23.41
CA ASP A 13 -27.39 28.59 -22.61
C ASP A 13 -26.76 27.19 -22.73
N PHE A 14 -25.80 27.05 -23.65
CA PHE A 14 -25.11 25.80 -23.92
C PHE A 14 -24.28 25.27 -22.74
N ASP A 15 -23.76 26.16 -21.89
CA ASP A 15 -22.94 25.75 -20.75
C ASP A 15 -23.80 25.14 -19.64
N LEU A 16 -24.97 25.74 -19.39
CA LEU A 16 -25.96 25.16 -18.48
C LEU A 16 -26.51 23.83 -19.02
N PHE A 17 -26.84 23.77 -20.32
CA PHE A 17 -27.32 22.54 -20.95
C PHE A 17 -26.28 21.40 -20.84
N ARG A 18 -25.00 21.66 -21.12
CA ARG A 18 -23.91 20.68 -21.00
C ARG A 18 -23.74 20.14 -19.57
N LYS A 19 -23.85 21.02 -18.56
CA LYS A 19 -23.77 20.63 -17.14
C LYS A 19 -24.92 19.71 -16.75
N LEU A 20 -26.15 20.03 -17.18
CA LEU A 20 -27.33 19.20 -16.94
C LEU A 20 -27.23 17.86 -17.67
N LEU A 21 -26.76 17.85 -18.91
CA LEU A 21 -26.54 16.64 -19.70
C LEU A 21 -25.50 15.72 -19.05
N ALA A 22 -24.34 16.27 -18.65
CA ALA A 22 -23.30 15.52 -17.95
C ALA A 22 -23.80 14.91 -16.64
N ARG A 23 -24.58 15.68 -15.86
CA ARG A 23 -25.19 15.16 -14.62
C ARG A 23 -26.20 14.06 -14.89
N SER A 24 -27.05 14.21 -15.92
CA SER A 24 -28.04 13.18 -16.30
C SER A 24 -27.41 11.85 -16.73
N ARG A 25 -26.19 11.88 -17.28
CA ARG A 25 -25.46 10.70 -17.77
C ARG A 25 -24.43 10.14 -16.78
N SER A 26 -24.19 10.83 -15.66
CA SER A 26 -23.20 10.40 -14.67
C SER A 26 -23.60 9.06 -14.04
N VAL A 27 -22.66 8.11 -13.98
CA VAL A 27 -22.82 6.79 -13.37
C VAL A 27 -22.15 6.71 -11.99
N LEU A 28 -21.61 7.85 -11.49
CA LEU A 28 -20.82 7.92 -10.25
C LEU A 28 -21.60 7.52 -8.98
N HIS A 29 -22.93 7.48 -9.04
CA HIS A 29 -23.78 6.99 -7.95
C HIS A 29 -24.61 5.83 -8.51
N GLY A 30 -24.13 4.60 -8.29
CA GLY A 30 -24.71 3.28 -8.56
C GLY A 30 -26.00 3.19 -9.39
N GLY A 31 -26.02 2.31 -10.40
CA GLY A 31 -27.05 2.17 -11.45
C GLY A 31 -28.52 1.88 -11.06
N GLY A 32 -29.02 2.37 -9.93
CA GLY A 32 -30.43 2.51 -9.63
C GLY A 32 -31.02 3.84 -10.14
N ALA A 33 -32.35 3.96 -10.09
CA ALA A 33 -33.05 5.20 -10.41
C ALA A 33 -32.63 6.31 -9.45
N ASP A 34 -32.13 7.41 -10.00
CA ASP A 34 -31.67 8.57 -9.25
C ASP A 34 -32.55 9.77 -9.61
N PRO A 35 -33.37 10.26 -8.67
CA PRO A 35 -34.31 11.34 -8.93
C PRO A 35 -33.61 12.64 -9.36
N GLU A 36 -32.33 12.83 -9.02
CA GLU A 36 -31.58 13.99 -9.45
C GLU A 36 -31.18 13.94 -10.93
N ARG A 37 -30.94 12.74 -11.47
CA ARG A 37 -30.65 12.53 -12.89
C ARG A 37 -31.88 12.80 -13.75
N ASP A 38 -33.04 12.31 -13.31
CA ASP A 38 -34.31 12.55 -13.98
C ASP A 38 -34.68 14.04 -13.97
N LEU A 39 -34.47 14.71 -12.84
CA LEU A 39 -34.68 16.16 -12.73
C LEU A 39 -33.73 16.95 -13.64
N ALA A 40 -32.45 16.55 -13.71
CA ALA A 40 -31.47 17.20 -14.58
C ALA A 40 -31.83 17.03 -16.06
N ARG A 41 -32.28 15.83 -16.46
CA ARG A 41 -32.75 15.54 -17.82
C ARG A 41 -33.96 16.40 -18.17
N LYS A 42 -34.98 16.45 -17.30
CA LYS A 42 -36.19 17.24 -17.52
C LYS A 42 -35.88 18.73 -17.70
N LYS A 43 -34.97 19.29 -16.91
CA LYS A 43 -34.53 20.69 -17.06
C LYS A 43 -33.78 20.95 -18.37
N ALA A 44 -33.00 19.98 -18.84
CA ALA A 44 -32.33 20.10 -20.12
C ALA A 44 -33.34 20.03 -21.29
N GLU A 45 -34.38 19.19 -21.17
CA GLU A 45 -35.49 19.13 -22.13
C GLU A 45 -36.29 20.45 -22.18
N GLU A 46 -36.55 21.07 -21.02
CA GLU A 46 -37.19 22.40 -20.90
C GLU A 46 -36.35 23.49 -21.61
N LEU A 47 -35.03 23.53 -21.36
CA LEU A 47 -34.13 24.48 -22.04
C LEU A 47 -34.11 24.30 -23.57
N ALA A 48 -34.15 23.06 -24.05
CA ALA A 48 -34.24 22.79 -25.48
C ALA A 48 -35.57 23.28 -26.07
N ALA A 49 -36.68 23.03 -25.36
CA ALA A 49 -38.02 23.47 -25.75
C ALA A 49 -38.15 25.01 -25.79
N ASP A 50 -37.58 25.72 -24.82
CA ASP A 50 -37.55 27.19 -24.77
C ASP A 50 -36.78 27.78 -25.97
N ALA A 51 -35.74 27.08 -26.43
CA ALA A 51 -34.99 27.40 -27.64
C ALA A 51 -35.67 26.92 -28.94
N ARG A 52 -36.84 26.28 -28.85
CA ARG A 52 -37.57 25.65 -29.97
C ARG A 52 -36.76 24.61 -30.74
N LEU A 53 -35.87 23.89 -30.04
CA LEU A 53 -35.07 22.81 -30.59
C LEU A 53 -35.48 21.48 -29.94
N SER A 54 -35.35 20.38 -30.67
CA SER A 54 -35.48 19.06 -30.04
C SER A 54 -34.29 18.81 -29.11
N PHE A 55 -34.51 18.07 -28.03
CA PHE A 55 -33.44 17.69 -27.10
C PHE A 55 -32.24 17.06 -27.81
N GLU A 56 -32.48 16.14 -28.75
CA GLU A 56 -31.44 15.48 -29.54
C GLU A 56 -30.68 16.47 -30.44
N ALA A 57 -31.36 17.42 -31.07
CA ALA A 57 -30.70 18.45 -31.88
C ALA A 57 -29.76 19.33 -31.05
N VAL A 58 -30.15 19.65 -29.80
CA VAL A 58 -29.29 20.40 -28.87
C VAL A 58 -28.13 19.54 -28.39
N VAL A 59 -28.33 18.25 -28.13
CA VAL A 59 -27.25 17.31 -27.80
C VAL A 59 -26.22 17.25 -28.93
N ASP A 60 -26.67 17.11 -30.18
CA ASP A 60 -25.79 17.07 -31.34
C ASP A 60 -25.01 18.39 -31.52
N LEU A 61 -25.66 19.53 -31.31
CA LEU A 61 -25.01 20.85 -31.32
C LEU A 61 -24.00 21.00 -30.15
N ALA A 62 -24.37 20.56 -28.96
CA ALA A 62 -23.53 20.68 -27.76
C ALA A 62 -22.30 19.77 -27.81
N GLU A 63 -22.42 18.60 -28.44
CA GLU A 63 -21.35 17.62 -28.65
C GLU A 63 -20.60 17.80 -29.98
N GLY A 64 -21.01 18.77 -30.81
CA GLY A 64 -20.35 19.10 -32.07
C GLY A 64 -20.55 18.07 -33.19
N ARG A 65 -21.57 17.20 -33.09
CA ARG A 65 -21.85 16.13 -34.07
C ARG A 65 -22.56 16.61 -35.34
N SER A 66 -23.23 17.76 -35.28
CA SER A 66 -24.07 18.29 -36.37
C SER A 66 -23.32 18.91 -37.56
N ARG A 67 -21.99 18.78 -37.66
CA ARG A 67 -21.19 19.26 -38.82
C ARG A 67 -20.75 18.18 -39.82
N GLN A 68 -21.27 16.96 -39.75
CA GLN A 68 -20.76 15.82 -40.55
C GLN A 68 -21.63 15.35 -41.74
N LYS A 69 -22.63 16.10 -42.21
CA LYS A 69 -23.39 15.74 -43.42
C LYS A 69 -23.44 16.89 -44.43
N GLU A 70 -22.40 16.99 -45.27
CA GLU A 70 -22.47 17.40 -46.69
C GLU A 70 -21.08 17.21 -47.33
N PRO A 71 -20.93 16.46 -48.45
CA PRO A 71 -19.65 16.30 -49.12
C PRO A 71 -19.51 17.34 -50.23
N GLU A 72 -19.05 18.55 -49.90
CA GLU A 72 -18.55 19.48 -50.90
C GLU A 72 -17.04 19.72 -50.73
N GLN A 73 -16.32 19.40 -51.79
CA GLN A 73 -14.88 19.50 -51.94
C GLN A 73 -14.47 20.98 -51.96
N GLN A 74 -13.97 21.50 -50.84
CA GLN A 74 -13.19 22.74 -50.80
C GLN A 74 -11.96 22.58 -49.89
N PRO A 75 -10.86 23.29 -50.19
CA PRO A 75 -9.51 22.86 -49.85
C PRO A 75 -9.29 22.92 -48.35
N ARG A 76 -8.61 21.87 -47.85
CA ARG A 76 -8.14 21.70 -46.46
C ARG A 76 -7.55 23.00 -45.90
N GLN A 77 -8.37 23.84 -45.29
CA GLN A 77 -7.90 24.66 -44.19
C GLN A 77 -7.69 23.69 -43.03
N LYS A 78 -6.43 23.26 -42.90
CA LYS A 78 -5.96 22.56 -41.72
C LYS A 78 -6.35 23.44 -40.52
N ALA A 79 -7.35 23.00 -39.78
CA ALA A 79 -7.46 23.36 -38.39
C ALA A 79 -6.25 22.72 -37.70
N ASN A 80 -5.11 23.42 -37.78
CA ASN A 80 -3.93 23.19 -36.97
C ASN A 80 -4.37 23.43 -35.52
N GLY A 81 -4.91 22.40 -34.88
CA GLY A 81 -5.07 22.41 -33.45
C GLY A 81 -3.67 22.40 -32.86
N TRP A 82 -3.23 23.51 -32.26
CA TRP A 82 -1.98 23.57 -31.50
C TRP A 82 -1.83 22.35 -30.56
N PHE A 83 -2.94 21.85 -30.01
CA PHE A 83 -2.99 20.63 -29.21
C PHE A 83 -2.73 19.34 -30.01
N SER A 84 -3.20 19.24 -31.27
CA SER A 84 -2.94 18.09 -32.15
C SER A 84 -1.51 18.10 -32.68
N ASP A 85 -0.95 19.27 -33.01
CA ASP A 85 0.45 19.40 -33.40
C ASP A 85 1.37 19.15 -32.18
N PHE A 86 1.00 19.66 -31.00
CA PHE A 86 1.69 19.39 -29.73
C PHE A 86 1.67 17.90 -29.35
N MET A 87 0.51 17.25 -29.41
CA MET A 87 0.41 15.81 -29.16
C MET A 87 1.14 15.03 -30.26
N SER A 88 1.05 15.43 -31.52
CA SER A 88 1.79 14.78 -32.62
C SER A 88 3.31 14.95 -32.49
N ASP A 89 3.81 16.08 -31.99
CA ASP A 89 5.24 16.31 -31.77
C ASP A 89 5.73 15.55 -30.53
N ILE A 90 4.93 15.49 -29.46
CA ILE A 90 5.18 14.60 -28.31
C ILE A 90 5.19 13.14 -28.75
N PHE A 91 4.20 12.71 -29.55
CA PHE A 91 4.14 11.35 -30.05
C PHE A 91 5.29 11.06 -31.01
N LYS A 92 5.69 11.98 -31.89
CA LYS A 92 6.86 11.79 -32.79
C LYS A 92 8.19 11.79 -32.05
N GLU A 93 8.41 12.66 -31.07
CA GLU A 93 9.61 12.61 -30.22
C GLU A 93 9.66 11.31 -29.41
N ARG A 94 8.51 10.83 -28.91
CA ARG A 94 8.39 9.59 -28.14
C ARG A 94 8.44 8.32 -29.00
N GLU A 95 7.93 8.36 -30.22
CA GLU A 95 8.00 7.28 -31.22
C GLU A 95 9.43 7.17 -31.80
N CYS A 96 10.17 8.29 -31.85
CA CYS A 96 11.62 8.27 -32.06
C CYS A 96 12.38 7.68 -30.86
N ALA A 97 11.90 7.88 -29.63
CA ALA A 97 12.47 7.28 -28.42
C ALA A 97 12.10 5.80 -28.21
N SER A 98 10.98 5.33 -28.77
CA SER A 98 10.50 3.94 -28.69
C SER A 98 11.20 2.99 -29.67
N ARG A 99 11.94 3.52 -30.64
CA ARG A 99 12.96 2.76 -31.36
C ARG A 99 14.17 2.55 -30.44
N HIS A 100 13.99 1.69 -29.43
CA HIS A 100 14.92 1.47 -28.31
C HIS A 100 16.40 1.42 -28.76
N PRO A 101 17.22 2.45 -28.46
CA PRO A 101 18.68 2.33 -28.58
C PRO A 101 19.29 1.60 -27.36
N PHE A 102 18.46 1.17 -26.39
CA PHE A 102 18.88 0.61 -25.11
C PHE A 102 18.60 -0.89 -25.04
N SER A 103 19.46 -1.64 -24.34
CA SER A 103 19.11 -2.99 -23.92
C SER A 103 17.97 -2.95 -22.91
N GLU A 104 16.94 -3.77 -23.16
CA GLU A 104 15.81 -3.98 -22.25
C GLU A 104 16.33 -4.57 -20.93
N HIS A 105 15.93 -3.99 -19.79
CA HIS A 105 16.28 -4.55 -18.49
C HIS A 105 15.41 -5.79 -18.20
N ALA A 106 15.93 -6.77 -17.47
CA ALA A 106 15.20 -8.04 -17.22
C ALA A 106 13.81 -7.83 -16.61
N MET A 107 13.64 -6.81 -15.78
CA MET A 107 12.35 -6.43 -15.18
C MET A 107 11.36 -5.87 -16.22
N GLU A 108 11.84 -5.11 -17.19
CA GLU A 108 11.00 -4.58 -18.27
C GLU A 108 10.55 -5.70 -19.20
N TRP A 109 11.48 -6.60 -19.53
CA TRP A 109 11.19 -7.80 -20.31
C TRP A 109 10.11 -8.66 -19.65
N ALA A 110 10.22 -8.90 -18.33
CA ALA A 110 9.21 -9.65 -17.58
C ALA A 110 7.83 -8.97 -17.59
N LEU A 111 7.78 -7.63 -17.44
CA LEU A 111 6.52 -6.88 -17.52
C LEU A 111 5.92 -6.93 -18.92
N ARG A 112 6.75 -6.81 -19.97
CA ARG A 112 6.29 -6.87 -21.36
C ARG A 112 5.74 -8.26 -21.72
N GLU A 113 6.42 -9.33 -21.29
CA GLU A 113 5.96 -10.70 -21.51
C GLU A 113 4.61 -10.95 -20.81
N ALA A 114 4.48 -10.51 -19.56
CA ALA A 114 3.25 -10.69 -18.79
C ALA A 114 2.06 -9.87 -19.33
N LEU A 115 2.32 -8.78 -20.05
CA LEU A 115 1.31 -7.85 -20.55
C LEU A 115 1.16 -7.91 -22.07
N VAL A 116 1.61 -8.98 -22.74
CA VAL A 116 1.54 -9.08 -24.21
C VAL A 116 0.12 -8.88 -24.78
N ASP A 117 -0.90 -9.30 -24.02
CA ASP A 117 -2.31 -9.19 -24.38
C ASP A 117 -2.94 -7.83 -24.01
N TYR A 118 -2.17 -6.97 -23.33
CA TYR A 118 -2.61 -5.64 -22.91
C TYR A 118 -1.75 -4.59 -23.62
N ASP A 119 -2.37 -3.60 -24.24
CA ASP A 119 -1.66 -2.50 -24.90
C ASP A 119 -1.12 -1.47 -23.89
N ILE A 120 -0.35 -1.97 -22.91
CA ILE A 120 0.26 -1.21 -21.79
C ILE A 120 1.75 -0.99 -22.06
N THR A 121 2.13 -1.04 -23.34
CA THR A 121 3.49 -0.77 -23.80
C THR A 121 3.75 0.74 -24.01
N GLY A 122 2.71 1.56 -23.86
CA GLY A 122 2.60 2.89 -24.46
C GLY A 122 3.15 4.07 -23.66
N LEU A 123 4.42 4.42 -23.88
CA LEU A 123 4.89 5.82 -23.94
C LEU A 123 4.60 6.78 -22.73
N GLY A 124 4.17 6.31 -21.56
CA GLY A 124 4.02 7.13 -20.36
C GLY A 124 2.68 7.88 -20.23
N LEU A 125 1.60 7.44 -20.90
CA LEU A 125 0.30 8.14 -20.88
C LEU A 125 -0.87 7.15 -20.85
N PHE A 126 -1.25 6.72 -19.65
CA PHE A 126 -2.55 6.08 -19.44
C PHE A 126 -3.67 7.11 -19.65
N SER A 127 -4.32 7.08 -20.81
CA SER A 127 -5.53 7.88 -21.06
C SER A 127 -6.82 7.18 -20.60
N GLU A 128 -6.74 5.86 -20.35
CA GLU A 128 -7.87 5.01 -19.95
C GLU A 128 -7.59 4.28 -18.63
N ALA A 129 -8.67 3.85 -17.95
CA ALA A 129 -8.56 3.04 -16.74
C ALA A 129 -7.87 1.71 -17.05
N VAL A 130 -6.73 1.46 -16.41
CA VAL A 130 -5.97 0.21 -16.56
C VAL A 130 -6.84 -0.94 -16.04
N PRO A 131 -7.08 -2.01 -16.83
CA PRO A 131 -7.88 -3.13 -16.37
C PRO A 131 -7.29 -3.78 -15.11
N ASP A 132 -8.15 -4.21 -14.16
CA ASP A 132 -7.71 -4.87 -12.92
C ASP A 132 -6.86 -6.13 -13.19
N ALA A 133 -7.15 -6.83 -14.28
CA ALA A 133 -6.38 -7.99 -14.72
C ALA A 133 -4.94 -7.62 -15.11
N ALA A 134 -4.73 -6.49 -15.79
CA ALA A 134 -3.40 -5.96 -16.07
C ALA A 134 -2.68 -5.52 -14.80
N MET A 135 -3.37 -4.84 -13.87
CA MET A 135 -2.79 -4.47 -12.58
C MET A 135 -2.34 -5.70 -11.78
N THR A 136 -3.10 -6.78 -11.85
CA THR A 136 -2.74 -8.07 -11.24
C THR A 136 -1.49 -8.65 -11.90
N LEU A 137 -1.43 -8.67 -13.23
CA LEU A 137 -0.27 -9.16 -13.97
C LEU A 137 1.00 -8.35 -13.65
N ILE A 138 0.91 -7.03 -13.57
CA ILE A 138 2.02 -6.16 -13.14
C ILE A 138 2.54 -6.56 -11.75
N ARG A 139 1.64 -6.88 -10.81
CA ARG A 139 2.04 -7.32 -9.45
C ARG A 139 2.75 -8.67 -9.46
N THR A 140 2.40 -9.56 -10.38
CA THR A 140 2.88 -10.95 -10.38
C THR A 140 4.03 -11.23 -11.34
N ALA A 141 4.23 -10.39 -12.36
CA ALA A 141 5.27 -10.55 -13.38
C ALA A 141 6.69 -10.51 -12.78
N ILE A 142 6.86 -9.71 -11.73
CA ILE A 142 8.10 -9.63 -10.94
C ILE A 142 7.70 -9.98 -9.50
N PRO A 143 8.42 -10.90 -8.82
CA PRO A 143 8.09 -11.27 -7.44
C PRO A 143 7.90 -10.04 -6.54
N TRP A 144 6.73 -9.94 -5.92
CA TRP A 144 6.43 -8.80 -5.04
C TRP A 144 7.42 -8.78 -3.86
N PRO A 145 7.99 -7.61 -3.51
CA PRO A 145 8.95 -7.51 -2.43
C PRO A 145 8.34 -7.96 -1.10
N ARG A 146 9.05 -8.84 -0.39
CA ARG A 146 8.64 -9.36 0.93
C ARG A 146 8.92 -8.40 2.07
N THR A 147 9.76 -7.39 1.83
CA THR A 147 10.16 -6.38 2.80
C THR A 147 10.06 -5.00 2.16
N LEU A 148 9.79 -3.99 2.97
CA LEU A 148 9.73 -2.62 2.49
C LEU A 148 11.08 -2.13 2.00
N ARG A 149 12.17 -2.62 2.60
CA ARG A 149 13.52 -2.38 2.07
C ARG A 149 13.65 -2.86 0.62
N ALA A 150 13.22 -4.09 0.33
CA ALA A 150 13.27 -4.61 -1.03
C ALA A 150 12.37 -3.79 -1.98
N ALA A 151 11.23 -3.28 -1.51
CA ALA A 151 10.39 -2.38 -2.30
C ALA A 151 11.10 -1.06 -2.62
N VAL A 152 11.77 -0.45 -1.63
CA VAL A 152 12.58 0.77 -1.83
C VAL A 152 13.74 0.52 -2.79
N ASP A 153 14.42 -0.63 -2.68
CA ASP A 153 15.52 -1.01 -3.58
C ASP A 153 15.01 -1.22 -5.03
N GLU A 154 13.81 -1.78 -5.20
CA GLU A 154 13.17 -1.93 -6.50
C GLU A 154 12.81 -0.56 -7.11
N ILE A 155 12.22 0.36 -6.33
CA ILE A 155 11.98 1.75 -6.76
C ILE A 155 13.29 2.43 -7.18
N ALA A 156 14.34 2.30 -6.38
CA ALA A 156 15.65 2.89 -6.68
C ALA A 156 16.27 2.31 -7.98
N THR A 157 16.01 1.04 -8.29
CA THR A 157 16.39 0.44 -9.57
C THR A 157 15.67 1.10 -10.73
N TRP A 158 14.35 1.29 -10.63
CA TRP A 158 13.56 1.98 -11.64
C TRP A 158 14.01 3.44 -11.84
N ASP A 159 14.26 4.17 -10.76
CA ASP A 159 14.76 5.55 -10.80
C ASP A 159 16.12 5.65 -11.48
N ARG A 160 17.01 4.69 -11.19
CA ARG A 160 18.33 4.61 -11.82
C ARG A 160 18.20 4.36 -13.31
N LEU A 161 17.38 3.39 -13.72
CA LEU A 161 17.13 3.09 -15.14
C LEU A 161 16.58 4.33 -15.88
N ASN A 162 15.60 5.01 -15.28
CA ASN A 162 15.05 6.23 -15.85
C ASN A 162 16.12 7.32 -15.99
N SER A 163 16.90 7.56 -14.93
CA SER A 163 17.95 8.58 -14.91
C SER A 163 19.11 8.29 -15.87
N GLU A 164 19.50 7.02 -16.02
CA GLU A 164 20.55 6.60 -16.95
C GLU A 164 20.12 6.79 -18.41
N ARG A 165 18.86 6.46 -18.71
CA ARG A 165 18.31 6.62 -20.06
C ARG A 165 17.96 8.06 -20.41
N ASP A 166 17.52 8.87 -19.45
CA ASP A 166 17.27 10.31 -19.65
C ASP A 166 18.55 11.07 -20.03
N LYS A 167 19.72 10.64 -19.52
CA LYS A 167 21.02 11.18 -19.94
C LYS A 167 21.35 10.91 -21.41
N ILE A 168 20.81 9.85 -21.99
CA ILE A 168 21.08 9.44 -23.36
C ILE A 168 20.00 9.97 -24.31
N ALA A 169 18.74 9.86 -23.90
CA ALA A 169 17.57 10.38 -24.61
C ALA A 169 16.83 11.35 -23.67
N LYS A 170 17.09 12.65 -23.82
CA LYS A 170 16.48 13.68 -22.97
C LYS A 170 14.96 13.60 -23.01
N GLY A 171 14.32 13.60 -21.84
CA GLY A 171 12.87 13.43 -21.70
C GLY A 171 12.43 11.97 -21.73
N TYR A 172 13.36 11.02 -21.60
CA TYR A 172 13.02 9.61 -21.48
C TYR A 172 12.13 9.38 -20.26
N GLN A 173 11.13 8.52 -20.45
CA GLN A 173 10.25 8.04 -19.39
C GLN A 173 10.23 6.52 -19.42
N LEU A 174 10.15 5.90 -18.24
CA LEU A 174 9.87 4.48 -18.11
C LEU A 174 8.59 4.12 -18.89
N GLY A 175 8.57 2.91 -19.44
CA GLY A 175 7.36 2.36 -20.04
C GLY A 175 6.23 2.28 -19.00
N ASP A 176 5.01 2.36 -19.51
CA ASP A 176 3.75 2.40 -18.76
C ASP A 176 3.68 1.32 -17.66
N ALA A 177 3.94 0.06 -17.99
CA ALA A 177 3.95 -1.03 -17.02
C ALA A 177 4.97 -0.83 -15.89
N ALA A 178 6.17 -0.35 -16.21
CA ALA A 178 7.23 -0.08 -15.25
C ALA A 178 6.87 1.11 -14.35
N LEU A 179 6.28 2.15 -14.93
CA LEU A 179 5.77 3.31 -14.18
C LEU A 179 4.66 2.89 -13.20
N LEU A 180 3.69 2.08 -13.63
CA LEU A 180 2.65 1.54 -12.75
C LEU A 180 3.25 0.68 -11.64
N ARG A 181 4.14 -0.26 -11.97
CA ARG A 181 4.81 -1.11 -10.96
C ARG A 181 5.48 -0.27 -9.90
N ARG A 182 6.19 0.77 -10.32
CA ARG A 182 6.86 1.74 -9.45
C ARG A 182 5.88 2.53 -8.58
N LEU A 183 4.76 3.01 -9.12
CA LEU A 183 3.71 3.68 -8.34
C LEU A 183 3.09 2.74 -7.29
N MET A 184 2.85 1.48 -7.65
CA MET A 184 2.31 0.49 -6.72
C MET A 184 3.28 0.18 -5.57
N LEU A 185 4.58 0.12 -5.86
CA LEU A 185 5.62 -0.01 -4.83
C LEU A 185 5.67 1.22 -3.93
N ARG A 186 5.54 2.41 -4.52
CA ARG A 186 5.53 3.67 -3.78
C ARG A 186 4.37 3.71 -2.79
N ASP A 187 3.17 3.33 -3.25
CA ASP A 187 1.99 3.27 -2.38
C ASP A 187 2.18 2.25 -1.25
N HIS A 188 2.72 1.08 -1.56
CA HIS A 188 3.11 0.08 -0.55
C HIS A 188 4.12 0.64 0.47
N VAL A 189 5.13 1.39 0.01
CA VAL A 189 6.12 2.04 0.89
C VAL A 189 5.50 3.15 1.74
N LEU A 190 4.48 3.85 1.26
CA LEU A 190 3.84 4.93 2.01
C LEU A 190 2.79 4.43 3.00
N GLN A 191 2.02 3.41 2.65
CA GLN A 191 0.78 3.06 3.35
C GLN A 191 0.88 1.82 4.23
N ASP A 192 1.67 0.82 3.85
CA ASP A 192 1.66 -0.45 4.56
C ASP A 192 2.40 -0.34 5.90
N GLY A 193 2.17 -1.29 6.81
CA GLY A 193 2.93 -1.38 8.07
C GLY A 193 4.29 -2.05 7.88
N VAL A 194 5.28 -1.65 8.67
CA VAL A 194 6.60 -2.31 8.64
C VAL A 194 6.63 -3.55 9.54
N ALA A 195 7.36 -4.58 9.10
CA ALA A 195 7.59 -5.79 9.91
C ALA A 195 8.81 -5.67 10.84
N SER A 196 9.74 -4.76 10.52
CA SER A 196 11.04 -4.66 11.18
C SER A 196 11.52 -3.21 11.34
N VAL A 197 12.41 -2.98 12.30
CA VAL A 197 13.12 -1.68 12.46
C VAL A 197 13.87 -1.32 11.18
N GLY A 198 14.47 -2.33 10.52
CA GLY A 198 15.20 -2.14 9.26
C GLY A 198 14.34 -1.60 8.12
N ASP A 199 13.06 -1.95 8.09
CA ASP A 199 12.06 -1.46 7.14
C ASP A 199 11.60 -0.03 7.49
N ALA A 200 11.36 0.27 8.77
CA ALA A 200 11.06 1.64 9.20
C ALA A 200 12.19 2.62 8.83
N VAL A 201 13.44 2.21 9.07
CA VAL A 201 14.63 2.99 8.70
C VAL A 201 14.72 3.17 7.18
N ALA A 202 14.44 2.12 6.39
CA ALA A 202 14.45 2.21 4.94
C ALA A 202 13.41 3.21 4.42
N ARG A 203 12.18 3.17 4.94
CA ARG A 203 11.12 4.14 4.62
C ARG A 203 11.52 5.57 4.98
N ALA A 204 12.00 5.78 6.20
CA ALA A 204 12.43 7.10 6.67
C ALA A 204 13.56 7.66 5.80
N TRP A 205 14.54 6.83 5.45
CA TRP A 205 15.66 7.23 4.61
C TRP A 205 15.21 7.57 3.18
N TRP A 206 14.30 6.78 2.61
CA TRP A 206 13.70 7.05 1.30
C TRP A 206 12.95 8.40 1.29
N LEU A 207 12.09 8.65 2.30
CA LEU A 207 11.35 9.91 2.45
C LEU A 207 12.26 11.15 2.61
N LEU A 208 13.42 11.01 3.25
CA LEU A 208 14.40 12.07 3.45
C LEU A 208 15.19 12.38 2.17
N ASN A 209 15.50 11.37 1.36
CA ASN A 209 16.32 11.52 0.15
C ASN A 209 15.51 11.79 -1.13
N ARG A 210 14.18 11.95 -1.01
CA ARG A 210 13.23 12.10 -2.13
C ARG A 210 13.56 13.18 -3.16
N GLY A 211 14.20 14.28 -2.72
CA GLY A 211 14.36 15.51 -3.51
C GLY A 211 15.25 15.37 -4.75
N LYS A 212 15.86 14.21 -4.97
CA LYS A 212 16.72 13.96 -6.13
C LYS A 212 15.99 13.33 -7.32
N ASN A 213 14.89 12.60 -7.09
CA ASN A 213 14.38 11.67 -8.11
C ASN A 213 12.86 11.67 -8.32
N GLU A 214 12.03 12.30 -7.46
CA GLU A 214 10.56 12.17 -7.54
C GLU A 214 9.75 13.44 -7.27
N CYS A 215 8.64 13.59 -7.99
CA CYS A 215 7.54 14.48 -7.66
C CYS A 215 6.54 13.78 -6.70
N ILE A 216 6.93 13.55 -5.45
CA ILE A 216 5.98 13.20 -4.38
C ILE A 216 5.35 14.50 -3.86
N SER A 217 4.02 14.51 -3.69
CA SER A 217 3.32 15.66 -3.11
C SER A 217 3.69 15.88 -1.63
N GLU A 218 3.61 17.12 -1.14
CA GLU A 218 3.83 17.41 0.29
C GLU A 218 2.85 16.65 1.20
N SER A 219 1.64 16.36 0.71
CA SER A 219 0.65 15.54 1.41
C SER A 219 1.11 14.10 1.57
N GLU A 220 1.55 13.45 0.48
CA GLU A 220 2.04 12.07 0.53
C GLU A 220 3.26 11.94 1.45
N VAL A 221 4.15 12.95 1.45
CA VAL A 221 5.27 13.02 2.39
C VAL A 221 4.79 13.04 3.83
N ARG A 222 3.83 13.93 4.12
CA ARG A 222 3.28 14.08 5.47
C ARG A 222 2.62 12.78 5.94
N ASP A 223 1.92 12.10 5.04
CA ASP A 223 1.27 10.82 5.35
C ASP A 223 2.29 9.69 5.52
N GLY A 224 3.35 9.66 4.71
CA GLY A 224 4.49 8.77 4.91
C GLY A 224 5.18 9.00 6.27
N GLN A 225 5.39 10.27 6.67
CA GLN A 225 5.96 10.62 7.98
C GLN A 225 5.07 10.17 9.14
N LYS A 226 3.74 10.37 9.04
CA LYS A 226 2.80 9.84 10.03
C LYS A 226 2.90 8.32 10.13
N THR A 227 3.05 7.65 9.00
CA THR A 227 3.15 6.18 8.97
C THR A 227 4.45 5.69 9.62
N VAL A 228 5.58 6.38 9.39
CA VAL A 228 6.83 6.11 10.11
C VAL A 228 6.66 6.28 11.63
N LEU A 229 5.97 7.34 12.08
CA LEU A 229 5.71 7.52 13.51
C LEU A 229 4.86 6.37 14.07
N ALA A 230 3.78 6.00 13.38
CA ALA A 230 2.93 4.87 13.77
C ALA A 230 3.71 3.55 13.82
N ASP A 231 4.63 3.32 12.88
CA ASP A 231 5.54 2.17 12.89
C ASP A 231 6.42 2.15 14.15
N LEU A 232 7.05 3.28 14.48
CA LEU A 232 7.91 3.40 15.65
C LEU A 232 7.13 3.23 16.97
N GLU A 233 5.91 3.77 17.06
CA GLU A 233 5.03 3.58 18.21
C GLU A 233 4.68 2.10 18.41
N ARG A 234 4.28 1.40 17.34
CA ARG A 234 4.01 -0.06 17.39
C ARG A 234 5.24 -0.84 17.85
N MET A 235 6.42 -0.49 17.36
CA MET A 235 7.67 -1.14 17.78
C MET A 235 8.00 -0.87 19.24
N ALA A 236 7.84 0.38 19.68
CA ALA A 236 8.09 0.77 21.07
C ALA A 236 7.17 -0.01 22.03
N GLU A 237 5.89 -0.18 21.67
CA GLU A 237 4.95 -0.96 22.47
C GLU A 237 5.35 -2.44 22.53
N ARG A 238 5.76 -3.02 21.40
CA ARG A 238 6.27 -4.40 21.36
C ARG A 238 7.49 -4.58 22.26
N VAL A 239 8.43 -3.62 22.27
CA VAL A 239 9.61 -3.67 23.14
C VAL A 239 9.21 -3.56 24.61
N ARG A 240 8.24 -2.70 24.97
CA ARG A 240 7.73 -2.59 26.34
C ARG A 240 7.09 -3.90 26.80
N ALA A 241 6.26 -4.51 25.96
CA ALA A 241 5.63 -5.81 26.24
C ALA A 241 6.68 -6.90 26.50
N LEU A 242 7.68 -7.03 25.62
CA LEU A 242 8.77 -8.00 25.80
C LEU A 242 9.60 -7.72 27.07
N THR A 243 9.82 -6.44 27.40
CA THR A 243 10.54 -6.07 28.61
C THR A 243 9.77 -6.49 29.88
N LEU A 244 8.45 -6.32 29.89
CA LEU A 244 7.60 -6.78 31.00
C LEU A 244 7.57 -8.30 31.11
N GLU A 245 7.47 -9.01 29.98
CA GLU A 245 7.53 -10.47 29.94
C GLU A 245 8.87 -11.01 30.47
N ASN A 246 9.99 -10.42 30.04
CA ASN A 246 11.32 -10.79 30.51
C ASN A 246 11.47 -10.59 32.01
N ARG A 247 10.98 -9.46 32.56
CA ARG A 247 10.98 -9.23 34.02
C ARG A 247 10.16 -10.29 34.76
N ALA A 248 8.97 -10.63 34.26
CA ALA A 248 8.14 -11.66 34.85
C ALA A 248 8.82 -13.05 34.80
N LEU A 249 9.58 -13.34 33.74
CA LEU A 249 10.38 -14.56 33.64
C LEU A 249 11.55 -14.56 34.64
N GLU A 250 12.25 -13.44 34.79
CA GLU A 250 13.32 -13.29 35.79
C GLU A 250 12.80 -13.50 37.22
N GLU A 251 11.63 -12.95 37.57
CA GLU A 251 10.99 -13.17 38.87
C GLU A 251 10.59 -14.64 39.08
N LYS A 252 10.04 -15.30 38.04
CA LYS A 252 9.71 -16.74 38.09
C LYS A 252 10.96 -17.59 38.27
N LEU A 253 12.07 -17.24 37.61
CA LEU A 253 13.34 -17.95 37.76
C LEU A 253 13.94 -17.72 39.14
N ALA A 254 13.94 -16.49 39.66
CA ALA A 254 14.42 -16.18 41.00
C ALA A 254 13.64 -16.93 42.10
N THR A 255 12.31 -17.00 41.97
CA THR A 255 11.46 -17.77 42.89
C THR A 255 11.66 -19.28 42.74
N ALA A 256 11.95 -19.78 41.53
CA ALA A 256 12.27 -21.19 41.32
C ALA A 256 13.63 -21.60 41.91
N ILE A 257 14.65 -20.73 41.82
CA ILE A 257 15.97 -20.96 42.42
C ILE A 257 15.88 -21.00 43.96
N ASN A 258 15.05 -20.14 44.54
CA ASN A 258 14.83 -20.09 45.99
C ASN A 258 13.84 -21.14 46.50
N LYS A 259 13.27 -22.02 45.65
CA LYS A 259 12.48 -23.14 46.15
C LYS A 259 13.42 -24.17 46.79
N PRO A 260 13.25 -24.49 48.08
CA PRO A 260 14.03 -25.54 48.71
C PRO A 260 13.84 -26.83 47.93
N ILE A 261 14.94 -27.41 47.45
CA ILE A 261 14.93 -28.69 46.72
C ILE A 261 14.22 -29.70 47.62
N ARG A 262 13.02 -30.13 47.21
CA ARG A 262 12.22 -31.08 47.97
C ARG A 262 12.92 -32.43 47.92
N ARG A 263 13.79 -32.69 48.91
CA ARG A 263 14.42 -33.99 49.09
C ARG A 263 13.33 -35.06 49.21
N THR A 264 13.46 -36.13 48.43
CA THR A 264 12.57 -37.29 48.52
C THR A 264 12.71 -37.94 49.90
N ASN A 265 11.69 -38.68 50.34
CA ASN A 265 11.74 -39.38 51.64
C ASN A 265 12.93 -40.36 51.70
N GLY A 266 13.28 -41.00 50.58
CA GLY A 266 14.48 -41.82 50.45
C GLY A 266 15.77 -41.02 50.70
N ALA A 267 15.95 -39.88 50.03
CA ALA A 267 17.12 -39.03 50.23
C ALA A 267 17.24 -38.48 51.65
N LYS A 268 16.12 -38.12 52.28
CA LYS A 268 16.08 -37.72 53.69
C LYS A 268 16.52 -38.86 54.62
N ARG A 269 16.05 -40.08 54.36
CA ARG A 269 16.44 -41.28 55.13
C ARG A 269 17.92 -41.60 54.96
N THR A 270 18.44 -41.59 53.74
CA THR A 270 19.87 -41.80 53.46
C THR A 270 20.76 -40.78 54.16
N ALA A 271 20.35 -39.50 54.18
CA ALA A 271 21.08 -38.44 54.90
C ALA A 271 21.12 -38.68 56.41
N VAL A 272 20.00 -39.09 57.01
CA VAL A 272 19.95 -39.46 58.45
C VAL A 272 20.82 -40.69 58.73
N GLU A 273 20.74 -41.73 57.89
CA GLU A 273 21.55 -42.93 58.04
C GLU A 273 23.05 -42.66 57.90
N ALA A 274 23.46 -41.70 57.06
CA ALA A 274 24.85 -41.28 56.95
C ALA A 274 25.37 -40.67 58.26
N VAL A 275 24.62 -39.73 58.85
CA VAL A 275 24.97 -39.14 60.17
C VAL A 275 25.00 -40.22 61.25
N LEU A 276 24.06 -41.17 61.23
CA LEU A 276 24.01 -42.29 62.18
C LEU A 276 25.10 -43.35 61.98
N ARG A 277 25.96 -43.25 60.96
CA ARG A 277 27.15 -44.10 60.79
C ARG A 277 28.43 -43.42 61.26
N GLU A 278 28.38 -42.14 61.58
CA GLU A 278 29.54 -41.40 62.10
C GLU A 278 29.90 -41.90 63.51
N PRO A 279 31.20 -42.01 63.86
CA PRO A 279 31.63 -42.35 65.20
C PRO A 279 31.09 -41.33 66.22
N GLY A 280 30.42 -41.81 67.26
CA GLY A 280 29.81 -40.94 68.28
C GLY A 280 28.39 -40.45 67.94
N ALA A 281 27.76 -40.94 66.88
CA ALA A 281 26.37 -40.59 66.57
C ALA A 281 25.36 -40.97 67.67
N ASP A 282 25.68 -41.98 68.49
CA ASP A 282 24.81 -42.46 69.57
C ASP A 282 24.67 -41.47 70.73
N SER A 283 25.64 -40.55 70.91
CA SER A 283 25.58 -39.51 71.94
C SER A 283 24.91 -38.22 71.46
N LEU A 284 24.59 -38.10 70.16
CA LEU A 284 23.92 -36.93 69.61
C LEU A 284 22.41 -36.96 69.91
N SER A 285 21.85 -35.79 70.22
CA SER A 285 20.40 -35.61 70.33
C SER A 285 19.73 -35.71 68.96
N LEU A 286 18.44 -36.06 68.94
CA LEU A 286 17.64 -36.09 67.71
C LEU A 286 17.66 -34.74 66.97
N ARG A 287 17.83 -33.64 67.70
CA ARG A 287 17.84 -32.28 67.15
C ARG A 287 19.16 -31.97 66.44
N GLU A 288 20.29 -32.37 67.03
CA GLU A 288 21.62 -32.22 66.41
C GLU A 288 21.77 -33.11 65.17
N ILE A 289 21.24 -34.34 65.22
CA ILE A 289 21.23 -35.23 64.05
C ILE A 289 20.36 -34.65 62.93
N ALA A 290 19.19 -34.08 63.28
CA ALA A 290 18.28 -33.46 62.33
C ALA A 290 18.91 -32.22 61.65
N GLU A 291 19.62 -31.41 62.42
CA GLU A 291 20.34 -30.23 61.93
C GLU A 291 21.48 -30.63 60.99
N ARG A 292 22.31 -31.62 61.37
CA ARG A 292 23.38 -32.14 60.50
C ARG A 292 22.86 -32.79 59.22
N ALA A 293 21.74 -33.52 59.29
CA ALA A 293 21.15 -34.17 58.12
C ALA A 293 20.29 -33.22 57.27
N GLY A 294 19.97 -32.02 57.76
CA GLY A 294 19.08 -31.06 57.11
C GLY A 294 17.65 -31.57 56.97
N VAL A 295 17.12 -32.22 58.03
CA VAL A 295 15.75 -32.77 58.07
C VAL A 295 15.04 -32.40 59.38
N SER A 296 13.77 -32.79 59.54
CA SER A 296 13.04 -32.58 60.80
C SER A 296 13.42 -33.64 61.86
N PRO A 297 13.37 -33.30 63.17
CA PRO A 297 13.61 -34.28 64.26
C PRO A 297 12.64 -35.47 64.24
N GLU A 298 11.41 -35.29 63.74
CA GLU A 298 10.45 -36.38 63.56
C GLU A 298 10.91 -37.40 62.53
N THR A 299 11.53 -36.93 61.43
CA THR A 299 12.11 -37.82 60.41
C THR A 299 13.26 -38.65 61.00
N VAL A 300 14.10 -38.04 61.83
CA VAL A 300 15.18 -38.77 62.53
C VAL A 300 14.61 -39.83 63.46
N ARG A 301 13.59 -39.48 64.25
CA ARG A 301 12.91 -40.41 65.17
C ARG A 301 12.34 -41.61 64.41
N ALA A 302 11.67 -41.39 63.27
CA ALA A 302 11.10 -42.47 62.46
C ALA A 302 12.18 -43.41 61.89
N VAL A 303 13.29 -42.87 61.36
CA VAL A 303 14.38 -43.67 60.80
C VAL A 303 15.10 -44.47 61.88
N ARG A 304 15.36 -43.86 63.05
CA ARG A 304 16.01 -44.52 64.19
C ARG A 304 15.10 -45.60 64.79
N GLY A 305 13.79 -45.34 64.89
CA GLY A 305 12.81 -46.33 65.35
C GLY A 305 12.65 -47.52 64.42
N ALA A 306 12.88 -47.37 63.12
CA ALA A 306 12.85 -48.47 62.15
C ALA A 306 14.16 -49.30 62.10
N ARG A 307 15.19 -48.90 62.84
CA ARG A 307 16.51 -49.54 62.90
C ARG A 307 16.70 -50.40 64.16
N ASN A 308 15.92 -50.10 65.20
CA ASN A 308 15.78 -50.90 66.41
C ASN A 308 14.71 -51.99 66.19
#